data_AF-A0A0F4LM03-F1
#
_entry.id   AF-A0A0F4LM03-F1
#
_cell.length_a   1.000
_cell.length_b   1.000
_cell.length_c   1.000
_cell.angle_alpha   90.00
_cell.angle_beta   90.00
_cell.angle_gamma   90.00
#
_symmetry.space_group_name_H-M   'P 1'
#
loop_
_entity.id
_entity.type
_entity.pdbx_description
1 polymer ?
#
loop_
_entity_poly.entity_id
_entity_poly.type
_entity_poly.pdbx_seq_one_letter_code
_entity_poly.pdbx_strand_id
1 'polypeptide(L)'
;MSDFNSYRFDGFEYRNNSNKYFEFQSQINNDASKALIRISPESIFSYRRGTGEIAYVFKIDRKHCLFLKSWQYFDGAYGTYALFSKQYYSPVTAEKPFDDMSSEPGMLTWDEVIEVAREQQKFDREQDSRILIRK
;
A
#
# COMPACT_ATOMS: atom_id res chain seq x y z
N MET A 1 16.31 15.83 -14.03
CA MET A 1 15.03 15.09 -14.03
C MET A 1 14.62 14.96 -12.58
N SER A 2 13.49 15.53 -12.17
CA SER A 2 12.91 15.18 -10.87
C SER A 2 12.68 13.67 -10.87
N ASP A 3 13.30 12.96 -9.93
CA ASP A 3 13.16 11.51 -9.80
C ASP A 3 11.66 11.18 -9.64
N PHE A 4 11.14 10.24 -10.42
CA PHE A 4 9.75 9.80 -10.34
C PHE A 4 9.38 9.37 -8.91
N ASN A 5 10.36 8.88 -8.16
CA ASN A 5 10.20 8.56 -6.74
C ASN A 5 10.01 9.79 -5.85
N SER A 6 10.55 10.96 -6.23
CA SER A 6 10.27 12.21 -5.51
C SER A 6 8.79 12.57 -5.57
N TYR A 7 8.13 12.41 -6.72
CA TYR A 7 6.68 12.59 -6.82
C TYR A 7 5.92 11.52 -6.02
N ARG A 8 6.31 10.26 -6.18
CA ARG A 8 5.64 9.11 -5.57
C ARG A 8 5.65 9.19 -4.05
N PHE A 9 6.82 9.46 -3.47
CA PHE A 9 7.04 9.48 -2.03
C PHE A 9 7.08 10.89 -1.44
N ASP A 10 6.59 11.89 -2.17
CA ASP A 10 6.47 13.25 -1.65
C ASP A 10 5.66 13.28 -0.35
N GLY A 11 6.22 13.95 0.65
CA GLY A 11 5.69 14.06 2.01
C GLY A 11 5.95 12.85 2.92
N PHE A 12 6.60 11.78 2.45
CA PHE A 12 7.03 10.68 3.32
C PHE A 12 8.42 10.95 3.89
N GLU A 13 8.60 10.58 5.16
CA GLU A 13 9.92 10.44 5.76
C GLU A 13 10.49 9.06 5.40
N TYR A 14 11.46 9.03 4.49
CA TYR A 14 12.14 7.79 4.10
C TYR A 14 13.65 7.98 3.93
N ARG A 15 14.41 6.89 4.09
CA ARG A 15 15.86 6.86 3.86
C ARG A 15 16.19 5.97 2.68
N ASN A 16 17.16 6.42 1.88
CA ASN A 16 17.77 5.61 0.83
C ASN A 16 18.92 4.80 1.43
N ASN A 17 18.79 3.48 1.44
CA ASN A 17 19.86 2.58 1.85
C ASN A 17 20.75 2.20 0.66
N SER A 18 22.00 1.79 0.95
CA SER A 18 23.08 1.56 -0.03
C SER A 18 22.75 0.58 -1.17
N ASN A 19 21.70 -0.23 -1.02
CA ASN A 19 21.24 -1.21 -1.99
C ASN A 19 19.98 -0.78 -2.77
N LYS A 20 19.70 0.53 -2.88
CA LYS A 20 18.49 1.08 -3.53
C LYS A 20 17.17 0.67 -2.86
N TYR A 21 17.21 0.35 -1.57
CA TYR A 21 16.00 0.12 -0.77
C TYR A 21 15.55 1.42 -0.13
N PHE A 22 14.22 1.59 -0.07
CA PHE A 22 13.58 2.67 0.66
C PHE A 22 13.15 2.16 2.03
N GLU A 23 13.62 2.82 3.08
CA GLU A 23 13.19 2.57 4.44
C GLU A 23 12.26 3.69 4.88
N PHE A 24 10.96 3.41 4.95
CA PHE A 24 9.95 4.37 5.36
C PHE A 24 9.89 4.44 6.89
N GLN A 25 10.00 5.64 7.45
CA GLN A 25 9.87 5.91 8.89
C GLN A 25 8.39 6.06 9.31
N SER A 26 7.52 6.31 8.33
CA SER A 26 6.08 6.43 8.49
C SER A 26 5.33 5.84 7.30
N GLN A 27 4.26 5.10 7.59
CA GLN A 27 3.31 4.55 6.63
C GLN A 27 2.36 5.63 6.12
N ILE A 28 2.33 6.82 6.74
CA ILE A 28 1.47 7.94 6.34
C ILE A 28 2.36 9.15 6.08
N ASN A 29 2.08 9.88 5.00
CA ASN A 29 2.80 11.11 4.68
C ASN A 29 2.34 12.28 5.57
N ASN A 30 3.08 13.38 5.56
CA ASN A 30 2.91 14.48 6.52
C ASN A 30 1.50 15.13 6.55
N ASP A 31 0.78 15.12 5.43
CA ASP A 31 -0.57 15.68 5.31
C ASP A 31 -1.68 14.62 5.27
N ALA A 32 -1.33 13.35 5.47
CA ALA A 32 -2.23 12.19 5.38
C ALA A 32 -2.99 12.08 4.05
N SER A 33 -2.42 12.62 2.96
CA SER A 33 -2.95 12.46 1.59
C SER A 33 -2.46 11.19 0.90
N LYS A 34 -1.44 10.53 1.45
CA LYS A 34 -0.90 9.25 0.97
C LYS A 34 -0.64 8.29 2.13
N ALA A 35 -0.88 7.01 1.87
CA ALA A 35 -0.66 5.93 2.82
C ALA A 35 0.03 4.76 2.13
N LEU A 36 1.02 4.19 2.79
CA LEU A 36 1.74 3.01 2.39
C LEU A 36 1.28 1.83 3.23
N ILE A 37 0.58 0.89 2.61
CA ILE A 37 0.03 -0.29 3.29
C ILE A 37 0.80 -1.52 2.85
N ARG A 38 1.31 -2.28 3.82
CA ARG A 38 1.80 -3.64 3.56
C ARG A 38 0.60 -4.56 3.37
N ILE A 39 0.56 -5.28 2.26
CA ILE A 39 -0.58 -6.12 1.86
C ILE A 39 -0.13 -7.56 1.63
N SER A 40 -1.10 -8.48 1.64
CA SER A 40 -0.86 -9.85 1.19
C SER A 40 -0.70 -9.87 -0.33
N PRO A 41 0.26 -10.64 -0.90
CA PRO A 41 0.38 -10.81 -2.36
C PRO A 41 -0.92 -11.26 -3.03
N GLU A 42 -1.72 -12.08 -2.35
CA GLU A 42 -3.00 -12.64 -2.82
C GLU A 42 -4.10 -11.58 -2.96
N SER A 43 -3.96 -10.46 -2.25
CA SER A 43 -4.86 -9.31 -2.33
C SER A 43 -4.68 -8.50 -3.61
N ILE A 44 -3.70 -8.83 -4.46
CA ILE A 44 -3.49 -8.17 -5.75
C ILE A 44 -3.52 -9.15 -6.90
N PHE A 45 -4.07 -8.69 -8.03
CA PHE A 45 -3.82 -9.31 -9.32
C PHE A 45 -3.49 -8.26 -10.38
N SER A 46 -2.65 -8.64 -11.33
CA SER A 46 -2.26 -7.81 -12.46
C SER A 46 -3.09 -8.12 -13.70
N TYR A 47 -3.34 -7.13 -14.54
CA TYR A 47 -3.93 -7.31 -15.86
C TYR A 47 -3.25 -6.40 -16.88
N ARG A 48 -3.31 -6.77 -18.16
CA ARG A 48 -2.83 -5.92 -19.25
C ARG A 48 -3.96 -5.08 -19.80
N ARG A 49 -3.70 -3.79 -19.97
CA ARG A 49 -4.61 -2.87 -20.67
C ARG A 49 -4.45 -3.03 -22.18
N GLY A 50 -5.43 -2.54 -22.96
CA GLY A 50 -5.36 -2.55 -24.43
C GLY A 50 -4.14 -1.84 -25.02
N THR A 51 -3.49 -0.96 -24.24
CA THR A 51 -2.23 -0.27 -24.56
C THR A 51 -0.96 -1.10 -24.30
N GLY A 52 -1.09 -2.31 -23.73
CA GLY A 52 0.02 -3.19 -23.36
C GLY A 52 0.59 -2.97 -21.95
N GLU A 53 0.18 -1.88 -21.29
CA GLU A 53 0.60 -1.54 -19.92
C GLU A 53 0.05 -2.53 -18.89
N ILE A 54 0.88 -2.89 -17.90
CA ILE A 54 0.46 -3.67 -16.74
C ILE A 54 -0.20 -2.73 -15.73
N ALA A 55 -1.40 -3.08 -15.31
CA ALA A 55 -2.12 -2.43 -14.22
C ALA A 55 -2.46 -3.46 -13.15
N TYR A 56 -2.84 -2.97 -11.97
CA TYR A 56 -3.11 -3.81 -10.82
C TYR A 56 -4.50 -3.53 -10.27
N VAL A 57 -5.10 -4.55 -9.66
CA VAL A 57 -6.33 -4.44 -8.90
C VAL A 57 -6.04 -4.94 -7.51
N PHE A 58 -6.39 -4.12 -6.52
CA PHE A 58 -6.35 -4.48 -5.11
C PHE A 58 -7.74 -4.93 -4.67
N LYS A 59 -7.84 -6.15 -4.15
CA LYS A 59 -9.05 -6.71 -3.54
C LYS A 59 -9.14 -6.15 -2.12
N ILE A 60 -10.17 -5.37 -1.84
CA ILE A 60 -10.38 -4.77 -0.50
C ILE A 60 -11.06 -5.80 0.40
N ASP A 61 -12.15 -6.36 -0.10
CA ASP A 61 -12.95 -7.40 0.55
C ASP A 61 -13.55 -8.30 -0.54
N ARG A 62 -14.48 -9.20 -0.17
CA ARG A 62 -15.14 -10.10 -1.12
C ARG A 62 -15.87 -9.40 -2.26
N LYS A 63 -16.33 -8.17 -2.09
CA LYS A 63 -17.20 -7.46 -3.04
C LYS A 63 -16.62 -6.16 -3.58
N HIS A 64 -15.53 -5.65 -3.01
CA HIS A 64 -14.97 -4.36 -3.41
C HIS A 64 -13.51 -4.48 -3.84
N CYS A 65 -13.15 -3.69 -4.85
CA CYS A 65 -11.79 -3.57 -5.30
C CYS A 65 -11.42 -2.13 -5.61
N LEU A 66 -10.11 -1.89 -5.76
CA LEU A 66 -9.54 -0.63 -6.18
C LEU A 66 -8.61 -0.87 -7.37
N PHE A 67 -8.78 -0.08 -8.42
CA PHE A 67 -7.87 -0.08 -9.56
C PHE A 67 -6.66 0.79 -9.26
N LEU A 68 -5.49 0.18 -9.37
CA LEU A 68 -4.22 0.82 -9.10
C LEU A 68 -3.51 1.21 -10.39
N LYS A 69 -2.80 2.34 -10.34
CA LYS A 69 -1.76 2.67 -11.32
C LYS A 69 -0.58 1.70 -11.14
N SER A 70 0.19 1.49 -12.21
CA SER A 70 1.36 0.59 -12.21
C SER A 70 2.36 0.94 -11.10
N TRP A 71 2.53 2.23 -10.80
CA TRP A 71 3.42 2.74 -9.77
C TRP A 71 2.84 2.70 -8.36
N GLN A 72 1.58 2.32 -8.15
CA GLN A 72 1.03 2.23 -6.79
C GLN A 72 1.38 0.89 -6.12
N TYR A 73 1.65 -0.13 -6.92
CA TYR A 73 2.11 -1.43 -6.43
C TYR A 73 3.63 -1.50 -6.42
N PHE A 74 4.20 -2.14 -5.41
CA PHE A 74 5.59 -2.61 -5.46
C PHE A 74 5.79 -3.80 -4.54
N ASP A 75 6.63 -4.72 -5.00
CA ASP A 75 7.04 -5.89 -4.25
C ASP A 75 8.54 -5.82 -4.01
N GLY A 76 8.95 -6.03 -2.75
CA GLY A 76 10.34 -5.86 -2.34
C GLY A 76 10.74 -6.83 -1.23
N ALA A 77 12.02 -6.81 -0.86
CA ALA A 77 12.59 -7.74 0.12
C ALA A 77 11.88 -7.71 1.50
N TYR A 78 11.25 -6.59 1.85
CA TYR A 78 10.57 -6.39 3.13
C TYR A 78 9.05 -6.64 3.06
N GLY A 79 8.53 -6.99 1.88
CA GLY A 79 7.14 -7.33 1.66
C GLY A 79 6.54 -6.68 0.43
N THR A 80 5.25 -6.95 0.24
CA THR A 80 4.43 -6.40 -0.83
C THR A 80 3.67 -5.20 -0.30
N TYR A 81 3.71 -4.09 -1.04
CA TYR A 81 3.12 -2.83 -0.63
C TYR A 81 2.22 -2.21 -1.70
N ALA A 82 1.18 -1.53 -1.23
CA ALA A 82 0.35 -0.63 -2.02
C ALA A 82 0.46 0.80 -1.48
N LEU A 83 0.78 1.73 -2.37
CA LEU A 83 0.76 3.17 -2.13
C LEU A 83 -0.61 3.73 -2.54
N PHE A 84 -1.42 4.06 -1.56
CA PHE A 84 -2.70 4.72 -1.76
C PHE A 84 -2.54 6.23 -1.68
N SER A 85 -3.37 6.94 -2.42
CA SER A 85 -3.48 8.40 -2.38
C SER A 85 -4.95 8.78 -2.32
N LYS A 86 -5.29 9.70 -1.42
CA LYS A 86 -6.65 10.18 -1.21
C LYS A 86 -7.31 10.65 -2.49
N GLN A 87 -6.55 11.29 -3.38
CA GLN A 87 -7.02 11.78 -4.67
C GLN A 87 -7.52 10.65 -5.60
N TYR A 88 -6.91 9.47 -5.52
CA TYR A 88 -7.18 8.33 -6.40
C TYR A 88 -7.88 7.18 -5.68
N TYR A 89 -8.23 7.34 -4.41
CA TYR A 89 -8.89 6.30 -3.63
C TYR A 89 -10.37 6.25 -3.95
N SER A 90 -10.73 5.38 -4.89
CA SER A 90 -12.10 5.18 -5.35
C SER A 90 -12.42 3.69 -5.43
N PRO A 91 -12.76 3.06 -4.30
CA PRO A 91 -13.26 1.69 -4.27
C PRO A 91 -14.51 1.55 -5.12
N VAL A 92 -14.61 0.41 -5.81
CA VAL A 92 -15.77 0.05 -6.63
C VAL A 92 -16.23 -1.35 -6.28
N THR A 93 -17.50 -1.64 -6.52
CA THR A 93 -18.03 -3.00 -6.41
C THR A 93 -17.48 -3.85 -7.56
N ALA A 94 -16.90 -5.00 -7.22
CA ALA A 94 -16.45 -5.99 -8.17
C ALA A 94 -17.64 -6.67 -8.84
N GLU A 95 -17.54 -6.90 -10.15
CA GLU A 95 -18.58 -7.55 -10.94
C GLU A 95 -18.80 -9.02 -10.51
N LYS A 96 -17.73 -9.66 -10.01
CA LYS A 96 -17.74 -10.99 -9.42
C LYS A 96 -17.08 -10.95 -8.05
N PRO A 97 -17.59 -11.72 -7.07
CA PRO A 97 -16.99 -11.76 -5.75
C PRO A 97 -15.60 -12.41 -5.79
N PHE A 98 -14.72 -11.96 -4.90
CA PHE A 98 -13.45 -12.59 -4.61
C PHE A 98 -13.65 -13.63 -3.51
N ASP A 99 -13.85 -14.90 -3.89
CA ASP A 99 -14.17 -15.98 -2.95
C ASP A 99 -13.04 -16.30 -1.96
N ASP A 100 -11.82 -15.85 -2.25
CA ASP A 100 -10.62 -15.94 -1.41
C ASP A 100 -10.52 -14.80 -0.37
N MET A 101 -11.44 -13.83 -0.38
CA MET A 101 -11.41 -12.67 0.52
C MET A 101 -12.50 -12.74 1.60
N SER A 102 -12.27 -12.04 2.70
CA SER A 102 -13.24 -11.91 3.80
C SER A 102 -14.54 -11.26 3.34
N SER A 103 -15.66 -11.65 3.95
CA SER A 103 -16.95 -10.98 3.76
C SER A 103 -17.09 -9.72 4.63
N GLU A 104 -16.18 -9.52 5.59
CA GLU A 104 -16.13 -8.30 6.37
C GLU A 104 -15.61 -7.14 5.50
N PRO A 105 -16.24 -5.95 5.58
CA PRO A 105 -15.82 -4.80 4.81
C PRO A 105 -14.40 -4.40 5.21
N GLY A 106 -13.55 -4.21 4.19
CA GLY A 106 -12.18 -3.74 4.36
C GLY A 106 -12.10 -2.22 4.38
N MET A 107 -10.95 -1.68 3.94
CA MET A 107 -10.71 -0.25 3.78
C MET A 107 -11.59 0.37 2.67
N LEU A 108 -12.88 0.63 2.90
CA LEU A 108 -13.79 1.21 1.90
C LEU A 108 -13.72 2.73 1.84
N THR A 109 -13.23 3.36 2.90
CA THR A 109 -13.07 4.80 3.03
C THR A 109 -11.59 5.17 3.19
N TRP A 110 -11.24 6.41 2.91
CA TRP A 110 -9.88 6.89 3.13
C TRP A 110 -9.50 6.90 4.61
N ASP A 111 -10.45 7.19 5.50
CA ASP A 111 -10.17 7.23 6.94
C ASP A 111 -9.80 5.83 7.47
N GLU A 112 -10.48 4.78 7.00
CA GLU A 112 -10.12 3.39 7.30
C GLU A 112 -8.72 3.02 6.77
N VAL A 113 -8.32 3.52 5.59
CA VAL A 113 -6.95 3.33 5.08
C VAL A 113 -5.93 3.93 6.05
N ILE A 114 -6.20 5.15 6.53
CA ILE A 114 -5.32 5.83 7.47
C ILE A 114 -5.27 5.08 8.81
N GLU A 115 -6.39 4.56 9.29
CA GLU A 115 -6.42 3.74 10.51
C GLU A 115 -5.56 2.49 10.36
N VAL A 116 -5.72 1.72 9.28
CA VAL A 116 -4.89 0.53 9.01
C VAL A 116 -3.40 0.91 8.91
N ALA A 117 -3.06 2.02 8.25
CA ALA A 117 -1.68 2.49 8.17
C ALA A 117 -1.09 2.80 9.56
N ARG A 118 -1.87 3.46 10.44
CA ARG A 118 -1.46 3.75 11.82
C ARG A 118 -1.27 2.48 12.64
N GLU A 119 -2.15 1.50 12.47
CA GLU A 119 -2.03 0.22 13.17
C GLU A 119 -0.76 -0.51 12.74
N GLN A 120 -0.50 -0.63 11.43
CA GLN A 120 0.74 -1.23 10.92
C GLN A 120 1.98 -0.49 11.45
N GLN A 121 1.97 0.84 11.43
CA GLN A 121 3.07 1.64 11.99
C GLN A 121 3.33 1.35 13.46
N LYS A 122 2.26 1.18 14.25
CA LYS A 122 2.38 0.83 15.67
C LYS A 122 2.97 -0.56 15.85
N PHE A 123 2.48 -1.54 15.10
CA PHE A 123 2.99 -2.92 15.14
C PHE A 123 4.47 -3.00 14.76
N ASP A 124 4.89 -2.31 13.70
CA ASP A 124 6.30 -2.30 13.26
C ASP A 124 7.22 -1.71 14.36
N ARG A 125 6.83 -0.59 14.96
CA ARG A 125 7.57 0.03 16.08
C ARG A 125 7.63 -0.87 17.31
N GLU A 126 6.53 -1.56 17.64
CA GLU A 126 6.50 -2.51 18.75
C GLU A 126 7.40 -3.72 18.49
N GLN A 127 7.46 -4.24 17.26
CA GLN A 127 8.40 -5.31 16.93
C GLN A 127 9.85 -4.84 16.99
N ASP A 128 10.18 -3.67 16.45
CA ASP A 128 11.54 -3.12 16.50
C ASP A 128 11.99 -2.86 17.95
N SER A 129 11.11 -2.32 18.80
CA SER A 129 11.42 -2.11 20.22
C SER A 129 11.63 -3.41 21.00
N ARG A 130 10.96 -4.51 20.61
CA ARG A 130 11.21 -5.84 21.19
C ARG A 130 12.55 -6.44 20.74
N ILE A 131 13.04 -6.09 19.55
CA ILE A 131 14.33 -6.55 19.03
C ILE A 131 15.51 -5.86 19.75
N LEU A 132 15.30 -4.67 20.31
CA LEU A 132 16.31 -3.90 21.07
C LEU A 132 16.68 -4.51 22.45
N ILE A 133 16.10 -5.64 22.85
CA ILE A 133 16.64 -6.50 23.92
C ILE A 133 17.21 -7.77 23.28
N ARG A 134 18.39 -7.66 22.66
CA ARG A 134 19.29 -8.80 22.44
C ARG A 134 20.61 -8.51 23.12
N LYS A 135 21.03 -9.47 23.97
CA LYS A 135 22.23 -9.49 24.81
C LYS A 135 23.50 -9.05 24.10
#